data_AF-A0A1M7LNM4-F1
#
_entry.id   AF-A0A1M7LNM4-F1
#
_cell.length_a   1.000
_cell.length_b   1.000
_cell.length_c   1.000
_cell.angle_alpha   90.00
_cell.angle_beta   90.00
_cell.angle_gamma   90.00
#
_symmetry.space_group_name_H-M   'P 1'
#
loop_
_entity.id
_entity.type
_entity.pdbx_description
1 polymer ?
#
loop_
_entity_poly.entity_id
_entity_poly.type
_entity_poly.pdbx_seq_one_letter_code
_entity_poly.pdbx_strand_id
1 'polypeptide(L)' 'MTCRGGIEIIPGWDREHAFAVMIRDRHRDSGYLARALPTRQRAIDFAEGLAEASTPRLHCADVLALRGGAA' A
#
# COMPACT_ATOMS: atom_id res chain seq x y z
N MET A 1 6.55 -10.10 -6.95
CA MET A 1 7.29 -9.02 -7.65
C MET A 1 6.97 -7.74 -6.90
N THR A 2 7.97 -7.01 -6.39
CA THR A 2 7.74 -5.73 -5.68
C THR A 2 7.67 -4.59 -6.70
N CYS A 3 6.55 -3.89 -6.75
CA CYS A 3 6.32 -2.79 -7.67
C CYS A 3 7.15 -1.56 -7.26
N ARG A 4 8.19 -1.22 -8.03
CA ARG A 4 9.05 -0.04 -7.77
C ARG A 4 8.35 1.24 -8.25
N GLY A 5 8.10 2.18 -7.34
CA GLY A 5 7.51 3.49 -7.64
C GLY A 5 5.99 3.47 -7.83
N GLY A 6 5.23 3.21 -6.77
CA GLY A 6 3.77 3.07 -6.82
C GLY A 6 3.10 3.15 -5.44
N ILE A 7 1.80 2.91 -5.40
CA ILE A 7 0.99 2.87 -4.17
C ILE A 7 0.88 1.42 -3.73
N GLU A 8 1.25 1.11 -2.50
CA GLU A 8 1.24 -0.24 -1.94
C GLU A 8 0.24 -0.33 -0.79
N ILE A 9 -0.54 -1.41 -0.70
CA ILE A 9 -1.45 -1.66 0.41
C ILE A 9 -0.92 -2.84 1.23
N ILE A 10 -0.51 -2.57 2.46
CA ILE A 10 0.03 -3.56 3.38
C ILE A 10 -1.05 -3.92 4.40
N PRO A 11 -1.56 -5.16 4.41
CA PRO A 11 -2.44 -5.62 5.46
C PRO A 11 -1.69 -5.73 6.78
N GLY A 12 -2.39 -5.46 7.88
CA GLY A 12 -1.93 -5.71 9.23
C GLY A 12 -1.77 -7.20 9.53
N TRP A 13 -1.34 -7.49 10.75
CA TRP A 13 -0.99 -8.85 11.21
C TRP A 13 -2.11 -9.89 11.01
N ASP A 14 -3.37 -9.48 11.19
CA ASP A 14 -4.56 -10.33 11.04
C ASP A 14 -5.14 -10.35 9.62
N ARG A 15 -4.65 -9.48 8.72
CA ARG A 15 -5.12 -9.29 7.35
C ARG A 15 -6.58 -8.86 7.19
N GLU A 16 -7.25 -8.45 8.26
CA GLU A 16 -8.69 -8.16 8.26
C GLU A 16 -9.03 -6.76 8.78
N HIS A 17 -8.31 -6.25 9.77
CA HIS A 17 -8.76 -5.05 10.52
C HIS A 17 -7.83 -3.84 10.42
N ALA A 18 -6.70 -3.97 9.73
CA ALA A 18 -5.78 -2.87 9.53
C ALA A 18 -5.13 -2.95 8.15
N PHE A 19 -5.08 -1.82 7.45
CA PHE A 19 -4.47 -1.71 6.13
C PHE A 19 -3.70 -0.39 6.04
N ALA A 20 -2.42 -0.46 5.72
CA ALA A 20 -1.55 0.69 5.50
C ALA A 20 -1.40 0.95 4.01
N VAL A 21 -1.68 2.16 3.56
CA VAL A 21 -1.39 2.62 2.20
C VAL A 21 -0.05 3.34 2.21
N MET A 22 0.93 2.83 1.48
CA MET A 22 2.26 3.41 1.34
C MET A 22 2.49 3.97 -0.05
N ILE A 23 3.27 5.05 -0.14
CA ILE A 23 3.80 5.56 -1.41
C ILE A 23 5.27 5.15 -1.48
N ARG A 24 5.63 4.34 -2.49
CA ARG A 24 6.99 3.89 -2.76
C ARG A 24 7.71 4.88 -3.65
N ASP A 25 8.93 5.23 -3.28
CA ASP A 25 9.86 5.93 -4.16
C ASP A 25 10.35 4.95 -5.25
N ARG A 26 10.48 5.42 -6.50
CA ARG A 26 11.00 4.62 -7.61
C ARG A 26 12.53 4.51 -7.59
N HIS A 27 13.20 5.50 -7.02
CA HIS A 27 14.66 5.66 -7.05
C HIS A 27 15.35 5.05 -5.84
N ARG A 28 14.62 4.92 -4.73
CA ARG A 28 15.12 4.34 -3.49
C ARG A 28 14.18 3.23 -3.07
N ASP A 29 14.70 2.19 -2.45
CA ASP A 29 13.88 1.13 -1.86
C ASP A 29 13.18 1.60 -0.56
N SER A 30 12.73 2.85 -0.57
CA SER A 30 12.10 3.58 0.52
C SER A 30 10.72 4.05 0.11
N GLY A 31 9.92 4.43 1.09
CA GLY A 31 8.60 4.99 0.90
C GLY A 31 8.13 5.65 2.18
N TYR A 32 6.92 6.20 2.15
CA TYR A 32 6.28 6.74 3.35
C TYR A 32 4.85 6.24 3.47
N LEU A 33 4.37 6.16 4.72
CA LEU A 33 2.98 5.84 5.02
C LEU A 33 2.10 7.03 4.64
N ALA A 34 1.19 6.83 3.70
CA ALA A 34 0.19 7.84 3.36
C ALA A 34 -0.97 7.83 4.34
N ARG A 35 -1.52 6.64 4.67
CA ARG A 35 -2.63 6.50 5.62
C ARG A 35 -2.80 5.06 6.12
N ALA A 36 -3.33 4.91 7.34
CA ALA A 36 -3.83 3.63 7.87
C ALA A 36 -5.36 3.63 7.93
N LEU A 37 -5.98 2.53 7.51
CA LEU A 37 -7.44 2.39 7.33
C LEU A 37 -7.94 1.06 7.91
N PRO A 38 -9.16 1.04 8.48
CA PRO A 38 -9.66 -0.11 9.24
C PRO A 38 -10.19 -1.26 8.38
N THR A 39 -10.39 -1.04 7.08
CA THR A 39 -10.92 -2.06 6.18
C THR A 39 -10.19 -2.06 4.85
N ARG A 40 -10.17 -3.22 4.20
CA ARG A 40 -9.55 -3.40 2.88
C ARG A 40 -10.15 -2.47 1.85
N GLN A 41 -11.49 -2.39 1.80
CA GLN A 41 -12.18 -1.56 0.82
C GLN A 41 -11.82 -0.08 0.98
N ARG A 42 -11.80 0.44 2.22
CA ARG A 42 -11.40 1.83 2.45
C ARG A 42 -9.97 2.11 1.99
N ALA A 43 -9.06 1.16 2.19
CA ALA A 43 -7.68 1.29 1.72
C ALA A 43 -7.57 1.31 0.19
N ILE A 44 -8.39 0.51 -0.50
CA ILE A 44 -8.51 0.52 -1.97
C ILE A 44 -9.07 1.87 -2.43
N ASP A 45 -10.22 2.30 -1.89
CA ASP A 45 -10.87 3.56 -2.28
C ASP A 45 -9.91 4.76 -2.10
N PHE A 46 -9.16 4.77 -0.99
CA PHE A 46 -8.16 5.80 -0.74
C PHE A 46 -6.99 5.73 -1.74
N ALA A 47 -6.49 4.54 -2.04
CA ALA A 47 -5.39 4.36 -2.98
C ALA A 47 -5.77 4.78 -4.42
N GLU A 48 -6.99 4.45 -4.85
CA GLU A 48 -7.53 4.85 -6.15
C GLU A 48 -7.68 6.37 -6.25
N GLY A 49 -8.32 7.00 -5.25
CA GLY A 49 -8.46 8.46 -5.22
C GLY A 49 -7.11 9.18 -5.10
N LEU A 50 -6.16 8.62 -4.36
CA LEU A 50 -4.80 9.13 -4.26
C LEU A 50 -4.10 9.09 -5.62
N ALA A 51 -4.25 8.01 -6.39
CA ALA A 51 -3.67 7.93 -7.73
C ALA A 51 -4.33 8.85 -8.75
N GLU A 52 -5.64 9.05 -8.66
CA GLU A 52 -6.35 9.99 -9.53
C GLU A 52 -5.91 11.44 -9.25
N ALA A 53 -5.72 11.79 -7.99
CA ALA A 53 -5.31 13.13 -7.56
C ALA A 53 -3.80 13.41 -7.73
N SER A 54 -2.97 12.39 -7.96
CA SER A 54 -1.50 12.51 -7.93
C SER A 54 -0.88 12.19 -9.30
N THR A 55 0.14 12.94 -9.71
CA THR A 55 0.94 12.63 -10.91
C THR A 55 1.63 11.25 -10.90
N PRO A 56 2.03 10.62 -9.76
CA PRO A 56 2.44 9.23 -9.77
C PRO A 56 1.32 8.31 -10.28
N ARG A 57 1.48 7.82 -11.51
CA ARG A 57 0.62 6.77 -12.08
C ARG A 57 0.62 5.57 -11.14
N LEU A 58 -0.58 5.09 -10.79
CA LEU A 58 -0.81 3.85 -10.07
C LEU A 58 -0.27 2.70 -10.91
N HIS A 59 1.02 2.39 -10.76
CA HIS A 59 1.65 1.36 -11.56
C HIS A 59 1.24 -0.05 -11.10
N CYS A 60 0.71 -0.19 -9.87
CA CYS A 60 0.44 -1.47 -9.23
C CYS A 60 -0.11 -1.23 -7.81
N ALA A 61 -1.32 -1.71 -7.47
CA ALA A 61 -1.82 -1.80 -6.09
C ALA A 61 -1.80 -3.28 -5.67
N ASP A 62 -0.61 -3.81 -5.40
CA ASP A 62 -0.48 -5.17 -4.88
C ASP A 62 -0.74 -5.15 -3.36
N VAL A 63 -1.70 -5.97 -2.93
CA VAL A 63 -1.90 -6.27 -1.51
C VAL A 63 -0.87 -7.35 -1.14
N LEU A 64 0.28 -6.97 -0.60
CA LEU A 64 1.28 -7.94 -0.16
C LEU A 64 0.85 -8.56 1.16
N ALA A 65 0.49 -9.84 1.16
CA ALA A 65 0.32 -10.58 2.40
C ALA A 65 1.67 -10.62 3.15
N LEU A 66 1.78 -9.94 4.29
CA LEU A 66 2.89 -10.18 5.22
C LEU A 66 2.84 -11.67 5.59
N ARG A 67 3.78 -12.46 5.08
CA ARG A 67 4.07 -13.77 5.64
C ARG A 67 4.73 -13.49 6.97
N GLY A 68 4.07 -13.91 8.06
CA GLY A 68 4.63 -13.84 9.40
C GLY A 68 6.02 -14.47 9.38
N GLY A 69 7.04 -13.65 9.63
CA GLY A 69 8.34 -14.15 10.02
C GLY A 69 8.18 -14.78 11.40
N ALA A 70 8.43 -16.09 11.46
CA ALA A 70 8.50 -16.83 12.70
C ALA A 70 9.61 -16.27 13.60
N ALA A 71 9.30 -16.24 14.90
CA ALA A 71 10.15 -16.24 16.10
C ALA A 71 11.55 -15.61 16.03
#